data_AF-A0A832J156-F1
#
_entry.id   AF-A0A832J156-F1
#
_cell.length_a   1.000
_cell.length_b   1.000
_cell.length_c   1.000
_cell.angle_alpha   90.00
_cell.angle_beta   90.00
_cell.angle_gamma   90.00
#
_symmetry.space_group_name_H-M   'P 1'
#
loop_
_entity.id
_entity.type
_entity.pdbx_description
1 polymer ?
#
loop_
_entity_poly.entity_id
_entity_poly.type
_entity_poly.pdbx_seq_one_letter_code
_entity_poly.pdbx_strand_id
1 'polypeptide(L)'
;MSNRPDKTSEAAHLESANWTLTVLRALDWRSFEALSGEMFRRMGYWVAETGGGPDDGIDLLLKRGRKTWLVQCKRWRSRQVGIGEVRQLLGVVAARHAVGGFFVASGRYTRPAWLFGRRNGLDLIDGRRLLELVTGLEVPLYPEDGPRCPRCGVRMVARTVRSGANAGMKFWGCVRYPACQGSRPHCS
;
A
#
# COMPACT_ATOMS: atom_id res chain seq x y z
N MET A 1 39.32 -11.74 31.37
CA MET A 1 39.02 -12.74 30.33
C MET A 1 37.58 -12.52 29.87
N SER A 2 37.44 -12.25 28.58
CA SER A 2 36.23 -12.24 27.74
C SER A 2 34.94 -11.58 28.27
N ASN A 3 34.79 -10.31 27.91
CA ASN A 3 33.52 -9.64 27.70
C ASN A 3 32.85 -10.19 26.41
N ARG A 4 31.58 -10.60 26.45
CA ARG A 4 30.73 -10.82 25.27
C ARG A 4 29.30 -10.39 25.62
N PRO A 5 28.82 -9.23 25.14
CA PRO A 5 27.40 -9.00 25.04
C PRO A 5 26.85 -9.71 23.80
N ASP A 6 25.72 -10.36 24.04
CA ASP A 6 24.88 -11.10 23.11
C ASP A 6 24.39 -10.20 21.95
N LYS A 7 24.50 -10.69 20.71
CA LYS A 7 24.09 -10.00 19.49
C LYS A 7 22.95 -10.79 18.86
N THR A 8 21.69 -10.45 19.18
CA THR A 8 20.55 -10.95 18.40
C THR A 8 19.44 -9.90 18.28
N SER A 9 19.16 -9.54 17.02
CA SER A 9 18.00 -8.84 16.44
C SER A 9 17.66 -7.42 16.90
N GLU A 10 18.50 -6.47 16.49
CA GLU A 10 18.08 -5.07 16.27
C GLU A 10 17.32 -5.01 14.93
N ALA A 11 15.99 -5.18 14.99
CA ALA A 11 15.13 -4.77 13.88
C ALA A 11 15.39 -3.28 13.65
N ALA A 12 15.86 -2.94 12.45
CA ALA A 12 16.13 -1.56 12.06
C ALA A 12 14.87 -0.73 12.27
N HIS A 13 14.85 0.06 13.35
CA HIS A 13 13.93 1.18 13.50
C HIS A 13 14.29 2.16 12.38
N LEU A 14 13.56 2.08 11.28
CA LEU A 14 13.61 3.03 10.18
C LEU A 14 12.88 4.28 10.65
N GLU A 15 13.64 5.33 10.92
CA GLU A 15 13.14 6.68 11.17
C GLU A 15 12.04 7.01 10.15
N SER A 16 10.80 7.20 10.65
CA SER A 16 9.70 7.94 10.01
C SER A 16 9.83 8.06 8.49
N ALA A 17 9.32 7.09 7.74
CA ALA A 17 9.30 7.17 6.27
C ALA A 17 8.73 8.54 5.85
N ASN A 18 9.54 9.35 5.17
CA ASN A 18 9.09 10.65 4.65
C ASN A 18 8.12 10.39 3.49
N TRP A 19 6.84 10.22 3.82
CA TRP A 19 5.81 9.91 2.85
C TRP A 19 5.71 11.02 1.82
N THR A 20 5.72 10.65 0.55
CA THR A 20 5.49 11.57 -0.56
C THR A 20 4.57 10.91 -1.58
N LEU A 21 3.93 11.71 -2.44
CA LEU A 21 3.13 11.18 -3.55
C LEU A 21 3.95 10.27 -4.47
N THR A 22 5.26 10.52 -4.60
CA THR A 22 6.17 9.69 -5.38
C THR A 22 6.31 8.31 -4.75
N VAL A 23 6.54 8.24 -3.43
CA VAL A 23 6.63 6.97 -2.68
C VAL A 23 5.31 6.21 -2.78
N LEU A 24 4.17 6.86 -2.49
CA LEU A 24 2.84 6.23 -2.55
C LEU A 24 2.54 5.60 -3.92
N ARG A 25 2.93 6.27 -5.01
CA ARG A 25 2.73 5.76 -6.38
C ARG A 25 3.70 4.65 -6.77
N ALA A 26 4.84 4.54 -6.09
CA ALA A 26 5.87 3.54 -6.34
C ALA A 26 5.62 2.21 -5.59
N LEU A 27 4.78 2.22 -4.54
CA LEU A 27 4.38 1.05 -3.77
C LEU A 27 3.82 -0.05 -4.69
N ASP A 28 4.09 -1.32 -4.35
CA ASP A 28 3.31 -2.42 -4.92
C ASP A 28 1.91 -2.50 -4.30
N TRP A 29 1.04 -3.29 -4.93
CA TRP A 29 -0.37 -3.37 -4.53
C TRP A 29 -0.53 -3.86 -3.08
N ARG A 30 0.27 -4.85 -2.65
CA ARG A 30 0.26 -5.37 -1.28
C ARG A 30 0.71 -4.32 -0.27
N SER A 31 1.79 -3.61 -0.57
CA SER A 31 2.29 -2.56 0.31
C SER A 31 1.30 -1.39 0.41
N PHE A 32 0.57 -1.09 -0.67
CA PHE A 32 -0.48 -0.09 -0.68
C PHE A 32 -1.72 -0.52 0.12
N GLU A 33 -2.13 -1.78 0.03
CA GLU A 33 -3.20 -2.36 0.85
C GLU A 33 -2.82 -2.38 2.34
N ALA A 34 -1.60 -2.80 2.67
CA ALA A 34 -1.11 -2.80 4.04
C ALA A 34 -1.06 -1.39 4.64
N LEU A 35 -0.55 -0.40 3.89
CA LEU A 35 -0.57 1.00 4.27
C LEU A 35 -2.00 1.52 4.50
N SER A 36 -2.92 1.21 3.59
CA SER A 36 -4.32 1.61 3.70
C SER A 36 -4.99 0.95 4.91
N GLY A 37 -4.68 -0.31 5.18
CA GLY A 37 -5.12 -1.03 6.36
C GLY A 37 -4.64 -0.37 7.64
N GLU A 38 -3.36 -0.02 7.72
CA GLU A 38 -2.79 0.63 8.90
C GLU A 38 -3.39 2.01 9.14
N MET A 39 -3.58 2.79 8.07
CA MET A 39 -4.30 4.06 8.13
C MET A 39 -5.68 3.88 8.79
N PHE A 40 -6.47 2.88 8.36
CA PHE A 40 -7.78 2.62 8.96
C PHE A 40 -7.71 2.11 10.41
N ARG A 41 -6.70 1.30 10.75
CA ARG A 41 -6.47 0.88 12.15
C ARG A 41 -6.24 2.09 13.04
N ARG A 42 -5.39 3.04 12.62
CA ARG A 42 -5.14 4.29 13.35
C ARG A 42 -6.39 5.18 13.45
N MET A 43 -7.29 5.10 12.48
CA MET A 43 -8.61 5.76 12.53
C MET A 43 -9.63 5.04 13.43
N GLY A 44 -9.24 3.96 14.11
CA GLY A 44 -10.06 3.23 15.08
C GLY A 44 -10.97 2.15 14.49
N TYR A 45 -10.67 1.67 13.28
CA TYR A 45 -11.36 0.52 12.70
C TYR A 45 -10.65 -0.78 13.03
N TRP A 46 -11.43 -1.84 13.25
CA TRP A 46 -10.91 -3.20 13.08
C TRP A 46 -10.81 -3.49 11.58
N VAL A 47 -9.69 -4.05 11.13
CA VAL A 47 -9.38 -4.24 9.72
C VAL A 47 -9.04 -5.71 9.45
N ALA A 48 -9.73 -6.31 8.49
CA ALA A 48 -9.37 -7.60 7.90
C ALA A 48 -8.99 -7.44 6.43
N GLU A 49 -7.85 -8.01 6.06
CA GLU A 49 -7.40 -8.13 4.68
C GLU A 49 -8.11 -9.32 4.03
N THR A 50 -8.71 -9.10 2.87
CA THR A 50 -9.50 -10.13 2.16
C THR A 50 -8.67 -10.94 1.16
N GLY A 51 -7.38 -10.63 1.02
CA GLY A 51 -6.42 -11.41 0.24
C GLY A 51 -6.52 -11.25 -1.28
N GLY A 52 -7.28 -10.27 -1.78
CA GLY A 52 -7.29 -9.89 -3.20
C GLY A 52 -7.74 -10.99 -4.15
N GLY A 53 -8.84 -11.69 -3.81
CA GLY A 53 -9.47 -12.67 -4.69
C GLY A 53 -10.04 -12.04 -5.98
N PRO A 54 -10.08 -12.75 -7.13
CA PRO A 54 -10.49 -12.20 -8.43
C PRO A 54 -11.91 -11.64 -8.49
N ASP A 55 -12.82 -12.08 -7.61
CA ASP A 55 -14.25 -12.00 -7.89
C ASP A 55 -15.00 -10.82 -7.25
N ASP A 56 -14.46 -10.18 -6.21
CA ASP A 56 -15.24 -9.19 -5.45
C ASP A 56 -14.68 -7.76 -5.46
N GLY A 57 -13.43 -7.55 -5.89
CA GLY A 57 -12.82 -6.22 -5.99
C GLY A 57 -12.70 -5.45 -4.65
N ILE A 58 -12.83 -6.14 -3.51
CA ILE A 58 -12.65 -5.59 -2.16
C ILE A 58 -11.33 -6.09 -1.60
N ASP A 59 -10.51 -5.16 -1.11
CA ASP A 59 -9.18 -5.44 -0.57
C ASP A 59 -9.18 -5.46 0.96
N LEU A 60 -10.03 -4.64 1.60
CA LEU A 60 -10.18 -4.61 3.07
C LEU A 60 -11.64 -4.62 3.50
N LEU A 61 -11.90 -5.27 4.63
CA LEU A 61 -13.16 -5.21 5.36
C LEU A 61 -12.92 -4.47 6.68
N LEU A 62 -13.67 -3.39 6.92
CA LEU A 62 -13.56 -2.59 8.13
C LEU A 62 -14.76 -2.85 9.03
N LYS A 63 -14.53 -2.90 10.34
CA LYS A 63 -15.59 -2.91 11.36
C LYS A 63 -15.37 -1.84 12.41
N ARG A 64 -16.47 -1.24 12.86
CA ARG A 64 -16.52 -0.39 14.05
C ARG A 64 -17.84 -0.63 14.77
N GLY A 65 -17.78 -1.32 15.91
CA GLY A 65 -18.97 -1.89 16.54
C GLY A 65 -19.64 -2.91 15.62
N ARG A 66 -20.95 -2.78 15.41
CA ARG A 66 -21.75 -3.66 14.53
C ARG A 66 -21.79 -3.23 13.05
N LYS A 67 -21.14 -2.13 12.70
CA LYS A 67 -21.16 -1.57 11.34
C LYS A 67 -19.97 -2.10 10.53
N THR A 68 -20.21 -2.40 9.26
CA THR A 68 -19.23 -2.93 8.32
C THR A 68 -19.08 -1.99 7.12
N TRP A 69 -17.84 -1.68 6.74
CA TRP A 69 -17.50 -0.95 5.52
C TRP A 69 -16.59 -1.80 4.65
N LEU A 70 -16.68 -1.61 3.34
CA LEU A 70 -15.82 -2.27 2.37
C LEU A 70 -14.83 -1.29 1.78
N VAL A 71 -13.60 -1.72 1.55
CA VAL A 71 -12.56 -0.88 0.95
C VAL A 71 -12.09 -1.50 -0.35
N GLN A 72 -12.07 -0.68 -1.39
CA GLN A 72 -11.32 -0.96 -2.61
C GLN A 72 -10.11 -0.03 -2.67
N CYS A 73 -8.93 -0.63 -2.74
CA CYS A 73 -7.64 0.00 -2.90
C CYS A 73 -7.19 -0.18 -4.35
N LYS A 74 -7.11 0.89 -5.13
CA LYS A 74 -6.64 0.81 -6.51
C LYS A 74 -5.40 1.66 -6.73
N ARG A 75 -4.28 0.98 -7.03
CA ARG A 75 -3.05 1.65 -7.45
C ARG A 75 -3.20 2.12 -8.90
N TRP A 76 -3.45 3.41 -9.08
CA TRP A 76 -3.68 3.98 -10.41
C TRP A 76 -2.39 4.56 -10.99
N ARG A 77 -1.98 4.06 -12.18
CA ARG A 77 -0.88 4.64 -12.98
C ARG A 77 -1.32 5.76 -13.92
N SER A 78 -2.61 5.81 -14.27
CA SER A 78 -3.19 6.86 -15.13
C SER A 78 -3.58 8.10 -14.30
N ARG A 79 -3.93 9.22 -14.95
CA ARG A 79 -4.11 10.51 -14.27
C ARG A 79 -5.31 10.56 -13.31
N GLN A 80 -6.43 9.87 -13.58
CA GLN A 80 -7.67 9.99 -12.79
C GLN A 80 -8.54 8.71 -12.77
N VAL A 81 -9.28 8.51 -11.68
CA VAL A 81 -10.30 7.46 -11.47
C VAL A 81 -11.67 7.98 -11.91
N GLY A 82 -12.33 7.21 -12.78
CA GLY A 82 -13.64 7.53 -13.36
C GLY A 82 -14.82 7.08 -12.50
N ILE A 83 -16.02 7.52 -12.88
CA ILE A 83 -17.27 7.21 -12.15
C ILE A 83 -17.65 5.72 -12.20
N GLY A 84 -17.30 5.00 -13.27
CA GLY A 84 -17.63 3.58 -13.43
C GLY A 84 -17.06 2.71 -12.30
N GLU A 85 -15.81 2.97 -11.92
CA GLU A 85 -15.13 2.30 -10.81
C GLU A 85 -15.86 2.52 -9.48
N VAL A 86 -16.26 3.76 -9.20
CA VAL A 86 -17.00 4.11 -7.98
C VAL A 86 -18.38 3.48 -7.96
N ARG A 87 -19.06 3.38 -9.11
CA ARG A 87 -20.35 2.68 -9.24
C ARG A 87 -20.22 1.19 -8.97
N GLN A 88 -19.14 0.56 -9.43
CA GLN A 88 -18.89 -0.85 -9.18
C GLN A 88 -18.75 -1.12 -7.67
N LEU A 89 -17.97 -0.31 -6.95
CA LEU A 89 -17.86 -0.42 -5.50
C LEU A 89 -19.22 -0.27 -4.80
N LEU A 90 -20.07 0.67 -5.23
CA LEU A 90 -21.41 0.83 -4.68
C LEU A 90 -22.25 -0.45 -4.82
N GLY A 91 -22.17 -1.11 -5.99
CA GLY A 91 -22.86 -2.38 -6.22
C GLY A 91 -22.45 -3.46 -5.21
N VAL A 92 -21.15 -3.56 -4.91
CA VAL A 92 -20.62 -4.53 -3.93
C VAL A 92 -21.04 -4.17 -2.49
N VAL A 93 -21.01 -2.89 -2.13
CA VAL A 93 -21.49 -2.39 -0.82
C VAL A 93 -22.95 -2.76 -0.60
N ALA A 94 -23.79 -2.56 -1.62
CA ALA A 94 -25.21 -2.92 -1.57
C ALA A 94 -25.41 -4.43 -1.45
N ALA A 95 -24.72 -5.23 -2.28
CA ALA A 95 -24.84 -6.68 -2.29
C ALA A 95 -24.41 -7.34 -0.96
N ARG A 96 -23.45 -6.74 -0.26
CA ARG A 96 -22.93 -7.24 1.03
C ARG A 96 -23.59 -6.58 2.25
N HIS A 97 -24.62 -5.76 2.05
CA HIS A 97 -25.32 -5.02 3.11
C HIS A 97 -24.38 -4.22 4.02
N ALA A 98 -23.29 -3.68 3.46
CA ALA A 98 -22.38 -2.82 4.19
C ALA A 98 -23.00 -1.42 4.36
N VAL A 99 -22.62 -0.71 5.42
CA VAL A 99 -23.17 0.63 5.71
C VAL A 99 -22.61 1.71 4.78
N GLY A 100 -21.54 1.40 4.05
CA GLY A 100 -20.85 2.28 3.13
C GLY A 100 -19.55 1.64 2.63
N GLY A 101 -18.77 2.41 1.88
CA GLY A 101 -17.49 1.93 1.36
C GLY A 101 -16.46 3.04 1.21
N PHE A 102 -15.20 2.64 1.20
CA PHE A 102 -14.07 3.51 0.93
C PHE A 102 -13.44 3.12 -0.40
N PHE A 103 -13.14 4.10 -1.24
CA PHE A 103 -12.27 3.90 -2.37
C PHE A 103 -10.96 4.65 -2.08
N VAL A 104 -9.85 3.92 -2.01
CA VAL A 104 -8.52 4.48 -1.80
C VAL A 104 -7.74 4.41 -3.10
N ALA A 105 -7.23 5.54 -3.58
CA ALA A 105 -6.44 5.59 -4.81
C ALA A 105 -5.22 6.50 -4.66
N SER A 106 -4.07 6.07 -5.21
CA SER A 106 -2.85 6.89 -5.31
C SER A 106 -2.95 8.06 -6.32
N GLY A 107 -4.02 8.06 -7.13
CA GLY A 107 -4.32 9.06 -8.15
C GLY A 107 -5.29 10.14 -7.66
N ARG A 108 -6.03 10.75 -8.59
CA ARG A 108 -7.14 11.68 -8.31
C ARG A 108 -8.44 11.10 -8.83
N TYR A 109 -9.58 11.58 -8.35
CA TYR A 109 -10.89 11.26 -8.93
C TYR A 109 -11.34 12.35 -9.89
N THR A 110 -12.06 11.94 -10.93
CA THR A 110 -12.83 12.88 -11.75
C THR A 110 -13.92 13.55 -10.89
N ARG A 111 -14.30 14.79 -11.22
CA ARG A 111 -15.38 15.50 -10.50
C ARG A 111 -16.71 14.71 -10.45
N PRO A 112 -17.17 14.06 -11.55
CA PRO A 112 -18.36 13.22 -11.50
C PRO A 112 -18.23 12.03 -10.54
N ALA A 113 -17.07 11.37 -10.50
CA ALA A 113 -16.82 10.28 -9.56
C ALA A 113 -16.89 10.78 -8.11
N TRP A 114 -16.28 11.95 -7.83
CA TRP A 114 -16.27 12.54 -6.50
C TRP A 114 -17.68 12.85 -5.99
N LEU A 115 -18.48 13.53 -6.82
CA LEU A 115 -19.86 13.88 -6.49
C LEU A 115 -20.74 12.64 -6.33
N PHE A 116 -20.54 11.63 -7.18
CA PHE A 116 -21.29 10.38 -7.10
C PHE A 116 -20.98 9.64 -5.80
N GLY A 117 -19.71 9.47 -5.43
CA GLY A 117 -19.32 8.77 -4.21
C GLY A 117 -19.95 9.41 -2.97
N ARG A 118 -19.75 10.73 -2.81
CA ARG A 118 -20.28 11.50 -1.66
C ARG A 118 -21.80 11.38 -1.51
N ARG A 119 -22.55 11.37 -2.62
CA ARG A 119 -24.03 11.27 -2.59
C ARG A 119 -24.54 9.88 -2.24
N ASN A 120 -23.71 8.84 -2.40
CA ASN A 120 -24.11 7.44 -2.24
C ASN A 120 -23.41 6.75 -1.06
N GLY A 121 -22.92 7.52 -0.07
CA GLY A 121 -22.28 6.95 1.12
C GLY A 121 -20.94 6.26 0.85
N LEU A 122 -20.23 6.68 -0.22
CA LEU A 122 -18.87 6.25 -0.49
C LEU A 122 -17.88 7.39 -0.21
N ASP A 123 -16.88 7.09 0.60
CA ASP A 123 -15.79 8.01 0.91
C ASP A 123 -14.60 7.75 -0.02
N LEU A 124 -14.17 8.77 -0.73
CA LEU A 124 -13.12 8.68 -1.75
C LEU A 124 -11.84 9.33 -1.23
N ILE A 125 -10.80 8.52 -1.05
CA ILE A 125 -9.50 8.92 -0.52
C ILE A 125 -8.51 8.94 -1.68
N ASP A 126 -8.21 10.14 -2.17
CA ASP A 126 -7.23 10.33 -3.23
C ASP A 126 -5.79 10.34 -2.68
N GLY A 127 -4.79 10.38 -3.57
CA GLY A 127 -3.40 10.27 -3.15
C GLY A 127 -2.93 11.39 -2.22
N ARG A 128 -3.52 12.60 -2.33
CA ARG A 128 -3.20 13.72 -1.45
C ARG A 128 -3.81 13.53 -0.07
N ARG A 129 -5.08 13.14 -0.01
CA ARG A 129 -5.75 12.86 1.25
C ARG A 129 -5.13 11.65 1.95
N LEU A 130 -4.77 10.61 1.20
CA LEU A 130 -4.04 9.46 1.73
C LEU A 130 -2.73 9.91 2.37
N LEU A 131 -1.96 10.76 1.70
CA LEU A 131 -0.70 11.29 2.22
C LEU A 131 -0.89 11.99 3.57
N GLU A 132 -1.90 12.84 3.70
CA GLU A 132 -2.23 13.50 4.98
C GLU A 132 -2.55 12.50 6.09
N LEU A 133 -3.27 11.42 5.75
CA LEU A 133 -3.71 10.41 6.72
C LEU A 133 -2.60 9.44 7.13
N VAL A 134 -1.60 9.21 6.27
CA VAL A 134 -0.47 8.31 6.56
C VAL A 134 0.76 9.03 7.09
N THR A 135 0.75 10.36 7.12
CA THR A 135 1.87 11.13 7.67
C THR A 135 2.09 10.74 9.13
N GLY A 136 3.32 10.33 9.46
CA GLY A 136 3.67 9.82 10.78
C GLY A 136 3.20 8.40 11.07
N LEU A 137 2.82 7.61 10.06
CA LEU A 137 2.74 6.15 10.18
C LEU A 137 4.09 5.53 9.86
N GLU A 138 4.54 4.63 10.73
CA GLU A 138 5.62 3.70 10.46
C GLU A 138 4.99 2.39 10.00
N VAL A 139 5.03 2.13 8.69
CA VAL A 139 4.63 0.84 8.13
C VAL A 139 5.81 0.28 7.34
N PRO A 140 6.13 -1.00 7.50
CA PRO A 140 7.17 -1.63 6.70
C PRO A 140 6.80 -1.49 5.22
N LEU A 141 7.62 -0.72 4.48
CA LEU A 141 7.41 -0.38 3.07
C LEU A 141 7.44 -1.61 2.15
N TYR A 142 7.81 -2.77 2.68
CA TYR A 142 7.78 -4.06 2.05
C TYR A 142 7.40 -5.10 3.11
N PRO A 143 6.55 -6.10 2.81
CA PRO A 143 6.47 -7.29 3.65
C PRO A 143 7.88 -7.89 3.81
N GLU A 144 8.14 -8.61 4.90
CA GLU A 144 9.44 -9.26 5.23
C GLU A 144 10.15 -9.93 4.03
N ASP A 145 9.36 -10.39 3.05
CA ASP A 145 9.79 -11.03 1.80
C ASP A 145 10.28 -10.09 0.66
N GLY A 146 10.25 -8.77 0.83
CA GLY A 146 10.69 -7.77 -0.15
C GLY A 146 9.74 -7.51 -1.34
N PRO A 147 10.01 -6.46 -2.16
CA PRO A 147 9.17 -6.08 -3.29
C PRO A 147 9.24 -7.08 -4.45
N ARG A 148 8.27 -6.97 -5.37
CA ARG A 148 8.29 -7.70 -6.66
C ARG A 148 9.08 -6.96 -7.74
N CYS A 149 9.82 -7.73 -8.52
CA CYS A 149 10.64 -7.30 -9.64
C CYS A 149 9.79 -6.58 -10.70
N PRO A 150 10.14 -5.35 -11.11
CA PRO A 150 9.36 -4.61 -12.11
C PRO A 150 9.44 -5.22 -13.52
N ARG A 151 10.40 -6.12 -13.79
CA ARG A 151 10.56 -6.78 -15.09
C ARG A 151 9.83 -8.13 -15.19
N CYS A 152 9.83 -8.94 -14.13
CA CYS A 152 9.31 -10.31 -14.19
C CYS A 152 8.36 -10.70 -13.05
N GLY A 153 8.07 -9.79 -12.12
CA GLY A 153 7.07 -10.01 -11.07
C GLY A 153 7.46 -10.96 -9.92
N VAL A 154 8.62 -11.61 -9.99
CA VAL A 154 9.16 -12.45 -8.90
C VAL A 154 9.72 -11.60 -7.76
N ARG A 155 9.91 -12.20 -6.58
CA ARG A 155 10.46 -11.50 -5.41
C ARG A 155 11.86 -10.95 -5.65
N MET A 156 12.20 -9.88 -4.94
CA MET A 156 13.52 -9.26 -4.95
C MET A 156 14.19 -9.50 -3.60
N VAL A 157 15.53 -9.46 -3.61
CA VAL A 157 16.36 -9.54 -2.41
C VAL A 157 17.13 -8.24 -2.25
N ALA A 158 17.32 -7.80 -1.00
CA ALA A 158 18.14 -6.66 -0.70
C ALA A 158 19.60 -7.00 -1.03
N ARG A 159 20.25 -6.12 -1.79
CA ARG A 159 21.66 -6.23 -2.20
C ARG A 159 22.35 -4.91 -1.90
N THR A 160 23.65 -4.97 -1.66
CA THR A 160 24.48 -3.80 -1.36
C THR A 160 25.42 -3.56 -2.53
N VAL A 161 25.52 -2.31 -2.99
CA VAL A 161 26.49 -1.92 -4.02
C VAL A 161 27.89 -2.09 -3.46
N ARG A 162 28.73 -2.88 -4.14
CA ARG A 162 30.07 -3.26 -3.66
C ARG A 162 31.16 -2.24 -4.03
N SER A 163 30.93 -1.39 -5.02
CA SER A 163 31.97 -0.51 -5.58
C SER A 163 31.36 0.70 -6.32
N GLY A 164 32.09 1.81 -6.36
CA GLY A 164 31.71 3.06 -7.03
C GLY A 164 31.17 4.13 -6.08
N ALA A 165 30.71 5.26 -6.63
CA ALA A 165 30.23 6.42 -5.85
C ALA A 165 29.04 6.10 -4.91
N ASN A 166 28.31 5.02 -5.18
CA ASN A 166 27.17 4.56 -4.39
C ASN A 166 27.50 3.31 -3.55
N ALA A 167 28.78 2.99 -3.34
CA ALA A 167 29.19 1.84 -2.54
C ALA A 167 28.58 1.93 -1.12
N GLY A 168 28.07 0.79 -0.63
CA GLY A 168 27.35 0.73 0.65
C GLY A 168 25.85 1.00 0.55
N MET A 169 25.34 1.60 -0.54
CA MET A 169 23.90 1.76 -0.72
C MET A 169 23.21 0.41 -0.95
N LYS A 170 22.05 0.22 -0.29
CA LYS A 170 21.19 -0.93 -0.52
C LYS A 170 20.28 -0.69 -1.73
N PHE A 171 19.97 -1.75 -2.45
CA PHE A 171 18.97 -1.76 -3.52
C PHE A 171 18.28 -3.12 -3.54
N TRP A 172 17.07 -3.17 -4.06
CA TRP A 172 16.40 -4.43 -4.32
C TRP A 172 16.83 -4.97 -5.68
N GLY A 173 17.38 -6.17 -5.71
CA GLY A 173 17.75 -6.89 -6.94
C GLY A 173 16.87 -8.12 -7.16
N CYS A 174 16.51 -8.40 -8.41
CA CYS A 174 15.76 -9.62 -8.73
C CYS A 174 16.51 -10.89 -8.26
N VAL A 175 15.78 -11.86 -7.70
CA VAL A 175 16.37 -13.16 -7.31
C VAL A 175 16.89 -13.96 -8.51
N ARG A 176 16.36 -13.71 -9.72
CA ARG A 176 16.77 -14.35 -10.97
C ARG A 176 17.96 -13.68 -11.66
N TYR A 177 18.65 -12.75 -11.02
CA TYR A 177 19.89 -12.20 -11.59
C TYR A 177 20.91 -13.33 -11.80
N PRO A 178 21.62 -13.42 -12.96
CA PRO A 178 21.72 -12.42 -14.02
C PRO A 178 20.62 -12.48 -15.11
N ALA A 179 19.82 -13.55 -15.17
CA ALA A 179 18.77 -13.74 -16.17
C ALA A 179 17.67 -12.65 -16.14
N CYS A 180 17.49 -11.98 -15.00
CA CYS A 180 16.67 -10.78 -14.91
C CYS A 180 17.40 -9.68 -14.13
N GLN A 181 17.65 -8.56 -14.81
CA GLN A 181 18.37 -7.39 -14.26
C GLN A 181 17.43 -6.34 -13.65
N GLY A 182 16.21 -6.73 -13.24
CA GLY A 182 15.28 -5.80 -12.61
C GLY A 182 15.80 -5.36 -11.24
N SER A 183 15.83 -4.05 -11.01
CA SER A 183 16.21 -3.43 -9.75
C SER A 183 15.15 -2.42 -9.29
N ARG A 184 15.13 -2.14 -7.99
CA ARG A 184 14.36 -1.04 -7.37
C ARG A 184 15.25 -0.36 -6.33
N PRO A 185 15.09 0.95 -6.10
CA PRO A 185 15.71 1.61 -4.96
C PRO A 185 15.24 0.94 -3.68
N HIS A 186 16.16 0.71 -2.75
CA HIS A 186 15.82 0.40 -1.37
C HIS A 186 15.70 1.76 -0.69
N CYS A 187 14.49 2.21 -0.37
CA CYS A 187 14.36 3.36 0.52
C CYS A 187 14.98 2.96 1.85
N SER A 188 16.15 3.51 2.13
CA SER A 188 16.81 3.54 3.44
C SER A 188 16.22 4.67 4.25
#